data_AF-A0A8C1P0R8-F1
#
_entry.id   AF-A0A8C1P0R8-F1
#
_cell.length_a   1.000
_cell.length_b   1.000
_cell.length_c   1.000
_cell.angle_alpha   90.00
_cell.angle_beta   90.00
_cell.angle_gamma   90.00
#
_symmetry.space_group_name_H-M   'P 1'
#
loop_
_entity.id
_entity.type
_entity.pdbx_description
1 polymer ?
#
loop_
_entity_poly.entity_id
_entity_poly.type
_entity_poly.pdbx_seq_one_letter_code
_entity_poly.pdbx_strand_id
1 'polypeptide(L)'
;MPYVLFTITISLISVSLDVTVEAVIGGSVILPCYSAEHDLKLQDIDVFWRDKDSETIYDLIKGTDSLETQDPRYMNRAQTFPDEYERGNFSIKLINLTHADAGDFICYITPSDEQETKCEWHVVQNQILCCSFNEAYFILRSPL
;
A
#
# COMPACT_ATOMS: atom_id res chain seq x y z
N MET A 1 -44.21 27.71 -13.14
CA MET A 1 -43.20 26.79 -13.70
C MET A 1 -42.02 26.77 -12.75
N PRO A 2 -41.91 25.82 -11.80
CA PRO A 2 -40.76 25.79 -10.91
C PRO A 2 -39.59 25.09 -11.62
N TYR A 3 -38.44 25.76 -11.65
CA TYR A 3 -37.19 25.19 -12.12
C TYR A 3 -36.75 24.12 -11.12
N VAL A 4 -36.75 22.85 -11.54
CA VAL A 4 -36.21 21.75 -10.74
C VAL A 4 -34.68 21.90 -10.75
N LEU A 5 -34.12 22.43 -9.66
CA LEU A 5 -32.67 22.50 -9.46
C LEU A 5 -32.17 21.08 -9.11
N PHE A 6 -31.60 20.38 -10.10
CA PHE A 6 -30.85 19.15 -9.87
C PHE A 6 -29.51 19.52 -9.23
N THR A 7 -29.38 19.34 -7.93
CA THR A 7 -28.09 19.45 -7.24
C THR A 7 -27.26 18.21 -7.57
N ILE A 8 -26.19 18.36 -8.34
CA ILE A 8 -25.23 17.28 -8.60
C ILE A 8 -24.34 17.15 -7.36
N THR A 9 -24.56 16.11 -6.56
CA THR A 9 -23.64 15.77 -5.46
C THR A 9 -22.45 15.03 -6.04
N ILE A 10 -21.30 15.67 -6.11
CA ILE A 10 -20.03 15.01 -6.46
C ILE A 10 -19.55 14.29 -5.20
N SER A 11 -19.77 12.98 -5.13
CA SER A 11 -19.15 12.14 -4.11
C SER A 11 -17.66 11.99 -4.40
N LEU A 12 -16.80 12.30 -3.42
CA LEU A 12 -15.39 11.95 -3.48
C LEU A 12 -15.29 10.44 -3.32
N ILE A 13 -15.09 9.74 -4.43
CA ILE A 13 -14.86 8.30 -4.43
C ILE A 13 -13.37 8.10 -4.19
N SER A 14 -12.99 7.59 -3.01
CA SER A 14 -11.69 6.98 -2.82
C SER A 14 -11.63 5.73 -3.69
N VAL A 15 -10.83 5.75 -4.76
CA VAL A 15 -10.64 4.58 -5.62
C VAL A 15 -9.48 3.77 -5.02
N SER A 16 -9.80 2.69 -4.31
CA SER A 16 -8.82 1.66 -3.99
C SER A 16 -8.64 0.78 -5.22
N LEU A 17 -7.39 0.52 -5.59
CA LEU A 17 -7.09 -0.44 -6.65
C LEU A 17 -6.97 -1.82 -6.01
N ASP A 18 -8.06 -2.58 -5.99
CA ASP A 18 -8.06 -3.95 -5.48
C ASP A 18 -7.59 -4.91 -6.58
N VAL A 19 -6.34 -5.36 -6.54
CA VAL A 19 -5.82 -6.33 -7.53
C VAL A 19 -5.89 -7.73 -6.97
N THR A 20 -6.57 -8.63 -7.69
CA THR A 20 -6.58 -10.06 -7.36
C THR A 20 -5.39 -10.76 -7.99
N VAL A 21 -4.63 -11.49 -7.18
CA VAL A 21 -3.49 -12.29 -7.63
C VAL A 21 -3.73 -13.75 -7.29
N GLU A 22 -3.54 -14.63 -8.27
CA GLU A 22 -3.65 -16.08 -8.09
C GLU A 22 -2.27 -16.70 -7.90
N ALA A 23 -2.12 -17.59 -6.91
CA ALA A 23 -0.82 -18.18 -6.62
C ALA A 23 -0.89 -19.56 -5.96
N VAL A 24 -0.08 -20.50 -6.47
CA VAL A 24 -0.07 -21.91 -6.04
C VAL A 24 0.54 -22.08 -4.64
N ILE A 25 -0.05 -22.96 -3.82
CA ILE A 25 0.51 -23.39 -2.54
C ILE A 25 1.92 -23.97 -2.72
N GLY A 26 2.85 -23.60 -1.83
CA GLY A 26 4.28 -23.88 -1.92
C GLY A 26 5.02 -23.06 -2.97
N GLY A 27 4.31 -22.32 -3.82
CA GLY A 27 4.87 -21.45 -4.85
C GLY A 27 5.25 -20.06 -4.32
N SER A 28 5.25 -19.09 -5.23
CA SER A 28 5.52 -17.69 -4.92
C SER A 28 4.60 -16.76 -5.69
N VAL A 29 4.35 -15.59 -5.12
CA VAL A 29 3.57 -14.53 -5.74
C VAL A 29 4.32 -13.21 -5.67
N ILE A 30 4.10 -12.33 -6.65
CA ILE A 30 4.53 -10.94 -6.57
C ILE A 30 3.30 -10.12 -6.21
N LEU A 31 3.37 -9.43 -5.07
CA LEU A 31 2.39 -8.44 -4.66
C LEU A 31 2.89 -7.08 -5.18
N PRO A 32 2.23 -6.52 -6.21
CA PRO A 32 2.68 -5.27 -6.80
C PRO A 32 2.48 -4.11 -5.82
N CYS A 33 3.40 -3.16 -5.75
CA CYS A 33 3.15 -1.87 -5.11
C CYS A 33 3.98 -0.80 -5.80
N TYR A 34 3.32 0.27 -6.24
CA TYR A 34 3.94 1.32 -7.03
C TYR A 34 3.56 2.69 -6.49
N SER A 35 4.52 3.59 -6.45
CA SER A 35 4.25 5.01 -6.21
C SER A 35 3.72 5.69 -7.48
N ALA A 36 2.79 6.62 -7.30
CA ALA A 36 2.36 7.51 -8.37
C ALA A 36 3.35 8.68 -8.62
N GLU A 37 4.24 8.92 -7.65
CA GLU A 37 5.25 9.98 -7.73
C GLU A 37 6.47 9.52 -8.51
N HIS A 38 7.04 10.46 -9.29
CA HIS A 38 8.26 10.26 -10.05
C HIS A 38 9.43 10.91 -9.28
N ASP A 39 10.65 10.42 -9.46
CA ASP A 39 11.88 10.93 -8.83
C ASP A 39 11.88 10.88 -7.29
N LEU A 40 11.44 9.74 -6.73
CA LEU A 40 11.43 9.51 -5.29
C LEU A 40 12.83 9.51 -4.68
N LYS A 41 12.98 10.23 -3.58
CA LYS A 41 14.12 10.07 -2.68
C LYS A 41 13.76 9.08 -1.61
N LEU A 42 14.44 7.94 -1.57
CA LEU A 42 14.13 6.86 -0.63
C LEU A 42 14.19 7.28 0.84
N GLN A 43 15.08 8.23 1.16
CA GLN A 43 15.21 8.83 2.49
C GLN A 43 14.01 9.67 2.94
N ASP A 44 13.12 10.04 2.01
CA ASP A 44 11.98 10.92 2.23
C ASP A 44 10.66 10.15 2.22
N ILE A 45 10.70 8.81 2.12
CA ILE A 45 9.53 7.94 2.12
C ILE A 45 9.68 6.76 3.08
N ASP A 46 8.55 6.32 3.59
CA ASP A 46 8.37 5.07 4.31
C ASP A 46 7.36 4.19 3.56
N VAL A 47 7.60 2.88 3.55
CA VAL A 47 6.73 1.89 2.93
C VAL A 47 6.40 0.80 3.95
N PHE A 48 5.11 0.54 4.12
CA PHE A 48 4.61 -0.44 5.07
C PHE A 48 3.76 -1.50 4.36
N TRP A 49 4.14 -2.76 4.48
CA TRP A 49 3.35 -3.89 4.01
C TRP A 49 2.64 -4.58 5.18
N ARG A 50 1.32 -4.71 5.08
CA ARG A 50 0.46 -5.34 6.09
C ARG A 50 -0.36 -6.46 5.49
N ASP A 51 -0.64 -7.50 6.26
CA ASP A 51 -1.61 -8.53 5.87
C ASP A 51 -3.04 -8.16 6.34
N LYS A 52 -3.99 -9.05 6.09
CA LYS A 52 -5.40 -8.91 6.49
C LYS A 52 -5.61 -8.71 7.99
N ASP A 53 -4.67 -9.18 8.81
CA ASP A 53 -4.71 -9.10 10.26
C ASP A 53 -3.94 -7.86 10.76
N SER A 54 -3.48 -7.00 9.84
CA SER A 54 -2.62 -5.83 10.09
C SER A 54 -1.24 -6.18 10.65
N GLU A 55 -0.78 -7.41 10.43
CA GLU A 55 0.55 -7.85 10.86
C GLU A 55 1.62 -7.40 9.86
N THR A 56 2.80 -7.06 10.38
CA THR A 56 3.90 -6.50 9.58
C THR A 56 4.52 -7.56 8.69
N ILE A 57 4.41 -7.39 7.39
CA ILE A 57 5.09 -8.26 6.40
C ILE A 57 6.48 -7.74 6.13
N TYR A 58 6.62 -6.44 5.90
CA TYR A 58 7.88 -5.78 5.60
C TYR A 58 7.72 -4.26 5.73
N ASP A 59 8.68 -3.61 6.38
CA ASP A 59 8.75 -2.16 6.49
C ASP A 59 10.05 -1.65 5.88
N LEU A 60 9.95 -0.55 5.14
CA LEU A 60 11.07 0.22 4.62
C LEU A 60 10.95 1.63 5.21
N ILE A 61 11.88 2.04 6.06
CA ILE A 61 11.87 3.34 6.72
C ILE A 61 13.04 4.16 6.21
N LYS A 62 12.77 5.32 5.60
CA LYS A 62 13.80 6.20 4.99
C LYS A 62 14.76 5.44 4.08
N GLY A 63 14.22 4.50 3.29
CA GLY A 63 14.99 3.67 2.37
C GLY A 63 15.79 2.53 3.02
N THR A 64 15.59 2.27 4.31
CA THR A 64 16.28 1.19 5.04
C THR A 64 15.29 0.16 5.55
N ASP A 65 15.63 -1.12 5.39
CA ASP A 65 14.84 -2.25 5.88
C ASP A 65 14.65 -2.17 7.39
N SER A 66 13.39 -2.18 7.83
CA SER A 66 12.99 -2.24 9.23
C SER A 66 12.33 -3.59 9.50
N LEU A 67 13.13 -4.56 9.97
CA LEU A 67 12.69 -5.94 10.18
C LEU A 67 12.41 -6.26 11.66
N GLU A 68 12.58 -5.32 12.58
CA GLU A 68 12.44 -5.55 14.02
C GLU A 68 11.01 -5.93 14.42
N THR A 69 10.02 -5.40 13.71
CA THR A 69 8.60 -5.60 13.94
C THR A 69 7.96 -6.61 12.98
N GLN A 70 8.77 -7.26 12.12
CA GLN A 70 8.27 -8.22 11.14
C GLN A 70 7.63 -9.43 11.82
N ASP A 71 6.41 -9.79 11.40
CA ASP A 71 5.73 -10.98 11.88
C ASP A 71 6.54 -12.24 11.49
N PRO A 72 6.83 -13.15 12.43
CA PRO A 72 7.59 -14.37 12.18
C PRO A 72 7.07 -15.22 11.00
N ARG A 73 5.78 -15.15 10.66
CA ARG A 73 5.17 -15.83 9.52
C ARG A 73 5.75 -15.39 8.18
N TYR A 74 6.27 -14.17 8.07
CA TYR A 74 6.82 -13.60 6.83
C TYR A 74 8.35 -13.54 6.81
N MET A 75 9.00 -13.79 7.93
CA MET A 75 10.45 -13.82 8.05
C MET A 75 11.07 -14.82 7.07
N ASN A 76 12.08 -14.38 6.31
CA ASN A 76 12.74 -15.13 5.23
C ASN A 76 11.82 -15.55 4.06
N ARG A 77 10.58 -15.06 4.01
CA ARG A 77 9.60 -15.36 2.95
C ARG A 77 9.24 -14.15 2.11
N ALA A 78 9.27 -12.95 2.68
CA ALA A 78 9.12 -11.70 1.94
C ALA A 78 10.46 -11.27 1.34
N GLN A 79 10.52 -11.16 0.01
CA GLN A 79 11.67 -10.69 -0.75
C GLN A 79 11.32 -9.37 -1.44
N THR A 80 12.24 -8.43 -1.47
CA THR A 80 12.04 -7.10 -2.05
C THR A 80 12.92 -6.88 -3.28
N PHE A 81 12.73 -5.75 -3.97
CA PHE A 81 13.48 -5.37 -5.17
C PHE A 81 14.16 -3.99 -4.98
N PRO A 82 15.24 -3.90 -4.19
CA PRO A 82 15.88 -2.61 -3.90
C PRO A 82 16.31 -1.83 -5.14
N ASP A 83 16.76 -2.53 -6.19
CA ASP A 83 17.18 -1.93 -7.47
C ASP A 83 16.03 -1.21 -8.21
N GLU A 84 14.77 -1.49 -7.85
CA GLU A 84 13.59 -0.90 -8.46
C GLU A 84 12.94 0.21 -7.59
N TYR A 85 13.45 0.45 -6.39
CA TYR A 85 12.90 1.46 -5.47
C TYR A 85 13.00 2.88 -6.04
N GLU A 86 14.10 3.23 -6.71
CA GLU A 86 14.27 4.55 -7.38
C GLU A 86 13.26 4.77 -8.51
N ARG A 87 12.68 3.69 -9.04
CA ARG A 87 11.62 3.73 -10.06
C ARG A 87 10.22 3.69 -9.45
N GLY A 88 10.13 3.79 -8.13
CA GLY A 88 8.88 3.78 -7.38
C GLY A 88 8.22 2.41 -7.29
N ASN A 89 8.94 1.32 -7.51
CA ASN A 89 8.41 -0.04 -7.39
C ASN A 89 8.83 -0.66 -6.05
N PHE A 90 7.85 -0.79 -5.15
CA PHE A 90 7.99 -1.36 -3.82
C PHE A 90 7.26 -2.70 -3.69
N SER A 91 7.12 -3.40 -4.81
CA SER A 91 6.54 -4.73 -4.85
C SER A 91 7.34 -5.70 -3.97
N ILE A 92 6.65 -6.69 -3.42
CA ILE A 92 7.31 -7.78 -2.70
C ILE A 92 6.99 -9.12 -3.35
N LYS A 93 7.94 -10.04 -3.29
CA LYS A 93 7.73 -11.44 -3.66
C LYS A 93 7.60 -12.27 -2.39
N LEU A 94 6.42 -12.84 -2.17
CA LEU A 94 6.16 -13.76 -1.08
C LEU A 94 6.36 -15.19 -1.56
N ILE A 95 7.23 -15.95 -0.88
CA ILE A 95 7.59 -17.33 -1.25
C ILE A 95 7.07 -18.36 -0.23
N ASN A 96 7.05 -19.63 -0.64
CA ASN A 96 6.60 -20.77 0.15
C ASN A 96 5.17 -20.55 0.68
N LEU A 97 4.24 -20.27 -0.23
CA LEU A 97 2.87 -19.92 0.12
C LEU A 97 2.12 -21.06 0.82
N THR A 98 1.26 -20.70 1.74
CA THR A 98 0.39 -21.58 2.52
C THR A 98 -1.05 -21.10 2.42
N HIS A 99 -2.01 -21.92 2.83
CA HIS A 99 -3.41 -21.50 2.87
C HIS A 99 -3.65 -20.31 3.80
N ALA A 100 -2.79 -20.09 4.80
CA ALA A 100 -2.92 -18.98 5.74
C ALA A 100 -2.59 -17.62 5.09
N ASP A 101 -1.74 -17.63 4.06
CA ASP A 101 -1.36 -16.41 3.33
C ASP A 101 -2.48 -15.95 2.38
N ALA A 102 -3.55 -16.73 2.16
CA ALA A 102 -4.69 -16.27 1.39
C ALA A 102 -5.44 -15.15 2.14
N GLY A 103 -5.76 -14.07 1.42
CA GLY A 103 -6.45 -12.91 1.95
C GLY A 103 -5.88 -11.60 1.43
N ASP A 104 -6.18 -10.54 2.16
CA ASP A 104 -5.87 -9.18 1.73
C ASP A 104 -4.49 -8.76 2.24
N PHE A 105 -3.82 -7.96 1.42
CA PHE A 105 -2.50 -7.41 1.65
C PHE A 105 -2.56 -5.93 1.31
N ILE A 106 -1.95 -5.10 2.13
CA ILE A 106 -2.02 -3.66 1.99
C ILE A 106 -0.61 -3.10 1.94
N CYS A 107 -0.37 -2.20 0.98
CA CYS A 107 0.83 -1.41 0.88
C CYS A 107 0.50 0.05 1.17
N TYR A 108 1.22 0.65 2.11
CA TYR A 108 1.19 2.07 2.40
C TYR A 108 2.51 2.70 1.97
N ILE A 109 2.46 3.75 1.16
CA ILE A 109 3.62 4.59 0.84
C ILE A 109 3.36 5.98 1.39
N THR A 110 4.16 6.42 2.35
CA THR A 110 3.99 7.70 3.04
C THR A 110 5.27 8.51 3.01
N PRO A 111 5.21 9.85 3.00
CA PRO A 111 6.39 10.68 3.28
C PRO A 111 6.96 10.36 4.67
N SER A 112 8.29 10.34 4.81
CA SER A 112 8.99 10.03 6.08
C SER A 112 9.28 11.26 6.96
N ASP A 113 8.95 12.45 6.44
CA ASP A 113 9.09 13.81 6.98
C ASP A 113 10.43 14.26 7.60
N GLU A 114 10.96 15.36 7.02
CA GLU A 114 11.71 16.42 7.72
C GLU A 114 11.46 17.84 7.13
N GLN A 115 10.41 18.03 6.33
CA GLN A 115 9.80 19.34 6.13
C GLN A 115 8.35 19.19 6.50
N GLU A 116 7.86 20.04 7.41
CA GLU A 116 6.43 20.32 7.53
C GLU A 116 5.89 20.76 6.16
N THR A 117 5.55 19.80 5.31
CA THR A 117 4.55 20.07 4.30
C THR A 117 3.27 20.18 5.11
N LYS A 118 3.01 21.38 5.61
CA LYS A 118 1.77 21.76 6.30
C LYS A 118 0.62 21.11 5.52
N CYS A 119 0.08 19.98 6.03
CA CYS A 119 -1.21 19.48 5.55
C CYS A 119 -2.19 20.61 5.90
N GLU A 120 -2.45 21.50 4.95
CA GLU A 120 -3.45 22.52 5.15
C GLU A 120 -4.79 21.82 5.08
N TRP A 121 -5.35 21.53 6.26
CA TRP A 121 -6.65 20.90 6.43
C TRP A 121 -7.70 21.70 5.68
N HIS A 122 -8.14 21.21 4.52
CA HIS A 122 -9.38 21.70 3.92
C HIS A 122 -10.53 20.88 4.50
N VAL A 123 -11.31 21.51 5.38
CA VAL A 123 -12.59 20.94 5.82
C VAL A 123 -13.55 20.98 4.63
N VAL A 124 -13.63 19.87 3.91
CA VAL A 124 -14.64 19.67 2.88
C VAL A 124 -15.65 18.70 3.44
N GLN A 125 -16.89 19.17 3.62
CA GLN A 125 -18.04 18.34 3.99
C GLN A 125 -17.81 17.45 5.23
N ASN A 126 -17.25 18.04 6.29
CA ASN A 126 -17.14 17.40 7.61
C ASN A 126 -16.20 16.18 7.67
N GLN A 127 -15.26 16.07 6.72
CA GLN A 127 -14.15 15.11 6.74
C GLN A 127 -12.80 15.83 6.73
N ILE A 128 -11.81 15.17 7.32
CA ILE A 128 -10.43 15.60 7.38
C ILE A 128 -9.68 14.90 6.23
N LEU A 129 -9.28 15.63 5.19
CA LEU A 129 -8.44 15.11 4.10
C LEU A 129 -7.00 15.64 4.23
N CYS A 130 -6.01 14.74 4.29
CA CYS A 130 -4.65 15.01 3.82
C CYS A 130 -4.55 14.54 2.35
N CYS A 131 -3.74 15.22 1.53
CA CYS A 131 -3.64 14.98 0.08
C CYS A 131 -2.88 13.70 -0.33
N SER A 132 -2.44 12.85 0.59
CA SER A 132 -1.57 11.70 0.26
C SER A 132 -2.06 10.43 0.96
N PHE A 133 -3.19 9.88 0.54
CA PHE A 133 -3.56 8.51 0.90
C PHE A 133 -3.27 7.61 -0.31
N ASN A 134 -2.03 7.13 -0.40
CA ASN A 134 -1.64 6.07 -1.34
C ASN A 134 -1.81 4.71 -0.64
N GLU A 135 -3.07 4.30 -0.45
CA GLU A 135 -3.39 2.95 0.04
C GLU A 135 -3.68 2.05 -1.16
N ALA A 136 -2.94 0.95 -1.29
CA ALA A 136 -3.18 -0.05 -2.32
C ALA A 136 -3.50 -1.41 -1.66
N TYR A 137 -4.59 -2.03 -2.12
CA TYR A 137 -5.12 -3.29 -1.57
C TYR A 137 -4.93 -4.42 -2.59
N PHE A 138 -4.48 -5.57 -2.11
CA PHE A 138 -4.16 -6.73 -2.93
C PHE A 138 -4.80 -7.97 -2.33
N ILE A 139 -5.47 -8.77 -3.14
CA ILE A 139 -6.15 -9.98 -2.67
C ILE A 139 -5.42 -11.19 -3.23
N LEU A 140 -4.81 -11.98 -2.35
CA LEU A 140 -4.19 -13.25 -2.71
C LEU A 140 -5.20 -14.40 -2.66
N ARG A 141 -5.36 -15.11 -3.78
CA ARG A 141 -6.17 -16.33 -3.88
C ARG A 141 -5.31 -17.54 -4.24
N SER A 142 -5.45 -18.62 -3.46
CA SER A 142 -4.85 -19.92 -3.78
C SER A 142 -5.68 -20.64 -4.87
N PRO A 143 -5.04 -21.25 -5.89
CA PRO A 143 -5.73 -22.09 -6.85
C PRO A 143 -6.29 -23.32 -6.15
N LEU A 144 -7.54 -23.63 -6.51
CA LEU A 144 -8.32 -24.75 -6.01
C LEU A 144 -7.70 -26.11 -6.34
#